data_AF-A0A3A1Y7P0-F1
#
_entry.id   AF-A0A3A1Y7P0-F1
#
_cell.length_a   1.000
_cell.length_b   1.000
_cell.length_c   1.000
_cell.angle_alpha   90.00
_cell.angle_beta   90.00
_cell.angle_gamma   90.00
#
_symmetry.space_group_name_H-M   'P 1'
#
loop_
_entity.id
_entity.type
_entity.pdbx_description
1 polymer ?
#
loop_
_entity_poly.entity_id
_entity_poly.type
_entity_poly.pdbx_seq_one_letter_code
_entity_poly.pdbx_strand_id
1 'polypeptide(L)'
;MTLNDTWYTGFVLYKEDYGNNTVRLYFLSLEQGLVHLYCKGANSKSSKLGPALQYFSLLHLQVVGKKLNYINKVEIESLAIRYPIEQFYCACYVNELLIKLLSTDCYMAEEAFELFNLYKDTILELFLANDHNQQSLTLRKFELSLLNFLGILPNISRDYLNNDIEVSKNYCLVSEQGFIDSKELEYMNLQYLEQEAQLRQQWEQNPDQVDPLAMQYLEFQHLQLQQQEKLTFTGKNLHLFKELFLVEANNYPTSNKLNSQTLEQVDLQSTSFNNKLFKVRVEVDQWQQVITRTSYKNESFTEEDLEKALANKLKEFEALQKSQTNDAFAQNFYNYKLFAQLDQSSQSLFLQQAANLSRTFLNVLLGNRVINAREKLIEYKKLLRDLEIA
;
A
#
# COMPACT_ATOMS: atom_id res chain seq x y z
N MET A 1 38.71 17.88 -4.87
CA MET A 1 37.84 17.00 -4.06
C MET A 1 36.57 16.79 -4.85
N THR A 2 36.47 15.65 -5.52
CA THR A 2 35.35 15.27 -6.37
C THR A 2 34.07 15.24 -5.54
N LEU A 3 33.09 16.06 -5.93
CA LEU A 3 31.71 15.89 -5.48
C LEU A 3 31.29 14.51 -6.00
N ASN A 4 30.94 13.58 -5.13
CA ASN A 4 30.41 12.28 -5.57
C ASN A 4 29.11 12.55 -6.32
N ASP A 5 29.16 12.39 -7.64
CA ASP A 5 28.02 12.52 -8.53
C ASP A 5 27.24 11.21 -8.43
N THR A 6 26.15 11.21 -7.67
CA THR A 6 25.30 10.03 -7.50
C THR A 6 24.03 10.18 -8.33
N TRP A 7 23.63 9.12 -9.00
CA TRP A 7 22.40 9.09 -9.78
C TRP A 7 21.35 8.25 -9.08
N TYR A 8 20.11 8.74 -9.05
CA TYR A 8 18.97 8.02 -8.50
C TYR A 8 17.85 7.93 -9.54
N THR A 9 17.34 6.72 -9.79
CA THR A 9 16.14 6.48 -10.58
C THR A 9 14.94 6.32 -9.66
N GLY A 10 13.84 7.02 -9.95
CA GLY A 10 12.59 6.79 -9.23
C GLY A 10 11.51 7.84 -9.39
N PHE A 11 10.64 7.98 -8.37
CA PHE A 11 9.41 8.78 -8.45
C PHE A 11 9.38 9.91 -7.44
N VAL A 12 8.84 11.07 -7.84
CA VAL A 12 8.50 12.14 -6.92
C VAL A 12 7.22 11.76 -6.16
N LEU A 13 7.27 11.70 -4.83
CA LEU A 13 6.10 11.42 -3.99
C LEU A 13 5.39 12.70 -3.55
N TYR A 14 6.17 13.73 -3.18
CA TYR A 14 5.65 15.02 -2.72
C TYR A 14 6.66 16.13 -3.03
N LYS A 15 6.17 17.33 -3.34
CA LYS A 15 6.99 18.54 -3.46
C LYS A 15 6.33 19.73 -2.79
N GLU A 16 7.16 20.58 -2.19
CA GLU A 16 6.76 21.83 -1.57
C GLU A 16 7.75 22.95 -1.93
N ASP A 17 7.25 24.19 -1.94
CA ASP A 17 8.08 25.37 -2.13
C ASP A 17 8.93 25.62 -0.88
N TYR A 18 10.23 25.84 -1.08
CA TYR A 18 11.20 26.05 -0.02
C TYR A 18 11.98 27.35 -0.26
N GLY A 19 11.53 28.44 0.35
CA GLY A 19 12.11 29.77 0.15
C GLY A 19 11.81 30.34 -1.24
N ASN A 20 12.70 31.18 -1.76
CA ASN A 20 12.35 32.00 -2.93
C ASN A 20 12.30 31.23 -4.26
N ASN A 21 13.24 30.32 -4.50
CA ASN A 21 13.41 29.64 -5.79
C ASN A 21 13.79 28.16 -5.65
N THR A 22 13.68 27.57 -4.46
CA THR A 22 14.03 26.17 -4.25
C THR A 22 12.76 25.36 -4.03
N VAL A 23 12.68 24.17 -4.61
CA VAL A 23 11.65 23.20 -4.30
C VAL A 23 12.29 22.11 -3.45
N ARG A 24 11.61 21.72 -2.38
CA ARG A 24 11.95 20.55 -1.59
C ARG A 24 11.03 19.42 -2.01
N LEU A 25 11.56 18.20 -2.10
CA LEU A 25 10.74 17.05 -2.48
C LEU A 25 11.19 15.76 -1.79
N TYR A 26 10.22 14.87 -1.62
CA TYR A 26 10.43 13.47 -1.25
C TYR A 26 10.45 12.63 -2.51
N PHE A 27 11.52 11.86 -2.69
CA PHE A 27 11.76 11.03 -3.86
C PHE A 27 11.89 9.58 -3.44
N LEU A 28 11.11 8.69 -4.03
CA LEU A 28 11.28 7.25 -3.86
C LEU A 28 12.27 6.76 -4.92
N SER A 29 13.53 6.63 -4.52
CA SER A 29 14.65 6.10 -5.29
C SER A 29 14.68 4.59 -5.24
N LEU A 30 14.99 3.97 -6.37
CA LEU A 30 15.28 2.55 -6.50
C LEU A 30 16.51 2.16 -5.69
N GLU A 31 17.52 3.04 -5.63
CA GLU A 31 18.84 2.78 -5.04
C GLU A 31 18.88 3.04 -3.53
N GLN A 32 18.17 4.06 -3.06
CA GLN A 32 18.25 4.55 -1.67
C GLN A 32 16.90 4.63 -0.95
N GLY A 33 15.81 4.21 -1.60
CA GLY A 33 14.49 4.22 -0.99
C GLY A 33 13.97 5.65 -0.88
N LEU A 34 13.37 6.00 0.25
CA LEU A 34 12.82 7.35 0.43
C LEU A 34 13.93 8.36 0.71
N VAL A 35 14.19 9.26 -0.23
CA VAL A 35 15.24 10.28 -0.13
C VAL A 35 14.63 11.67 -0.11
N HIS A 36 15.18 12.53 0.74
CA HIS A 36 14.84 13.94 0.79
C HIS A 36 15.78 14.78 -0.09
N LEU A 37 15.23 15.49 -1.08
CA LEU A 37 15.99 16.22 -2.10
C LEU A 37 15.58 17.70 -2.21
N TYR A 38 16.49 18.53 -2.72
CA TYR A 38 16.27 19.95 -2.99
C TYR A 38 16.61 20.31 -4.44
N CYS A 39 15.75 21.06 -5.11
CA CYS A 39 15.99 21.57 -6.46
C CYS A 39 16.06 23.10 -6.45
N LYS A 40 17.26 23.66 -6.65
CA LYS A 40 17.43 25.12 -6.78
C LYS A 40 16.97 25.60 -8.15
N GLY A 41 16.33 26.76 -8.19
CA GLY A 41 15.84 27.36 -9.42
C GLY A 41 14.63 26.65 -10.04
N ALA A 42 13.98 25.72 -9.33
CA ALA A 42 12.81 25.00 -9.86
C ALA A 42 11.62 25.93 -10.15
N ASN A 43 11.42 26.97 -9.32
CA ASN A 43 10.31 27.93 -9.47
C ASN A 43 10.61 29.11 -10.40
N SER A 44 11.82 29.16 -10.98
CA SER A 44 12.14 30.20 -11.97
C SER A 44 11.31 29.98 -13.23
N LYS A 45 10.78 31.07 -13.82
CA LYS A 45 10.04 31.03 -15.09
C LYS A 45 10.87 30.45 -16.25
N SER A 46 12.20 30.53 -16.18
CA SER A 46 13.14 29.97 -17.16
C SER A 46 13.65 28.57 -16.82
N SER A 47 13.14 27.96 -15.74
CA SER A 47 13.64 26.68 -15.24
C SER A 47 13.29 25.53 -16.17
N LYS A 48 14.29 24.72 -16.52
CA LYS A 48 14.08 23.42 -17.16
C LYS A 48 13.83 22.31 -16.15
N LEU A 49 14.27 22.49 -14.90
CA LEU A 49 14.22 21.45 -13.87
C LEU A 49 12.85 21.35 -13.21
N GLY A 50 12.22 22.48 -12.88
CA GLY A 50 10.91 22.49 -12.20
C GLY A 50 9.82 21.72 -12.95
N PRO A 51 9.60 21.98 -14.25
CA PRO A 51 8.59 21.27 -15.05
C PRO A 51 8.88 19.78 -15.26
N ALA A 52 10.15 19.35 -15.14
CA ALA A 52 10.56 17.96 -15.29
C ALA A 52 10.29 17.11 -14.03
N LEU A 53 10.18 17.74 -12.86
CA LEU A 53 9.83 17.09 -11.59
C LEU A 53 8.32 16.86 -11.48
N GLN A 54 7.81 16.01 -12.38
CA GLN A 54 6.40 15.60 -12.41
C GLN A 54 6.13 14.44 -11.46
N TYR A 55 4.91 14.40 -10.93
CA TYR A 55 4.42 13.25 -10.19
C TYR A 55 4.16 12.09 -11.16
N PHE A 56 4.33 10.85 -10.68
CA PHE A 56 4.01 9.63 -11.43
C PHE A 56 4.77 9.47 -12.77
N SER A 57 5.87 10.20 -12.95
CA SER A 57 6.87 9.97 -13.99
C SER A 57 8.10 9.32 -13.38
N LEU A 58 8.68 8.35 -14.07
CA LEU A 58 9.98 7.78 -13.69
C LEU A 58 11.08 8.75 -14.10
N LEU A 59 11.87 9.20 -13.14
CA LEU A 59 12.92 10.19 -13.32
C LEU A 59 14.27 9.61 -12.96
N HIS A 60 15.30 9.97 -13.72
CA HIS A 60 16.69 9.73 -13.39
C HIS A 60 17.34 11.06 -12.99
N LEU A 61 17.73 11.16 -11.72
CA LEU A 61 18.17 12.38 -11.07
C LEU A 61 19.66 12.34 -10.77
N GLN A 62 20.38 13.35 -11.23
CA GLN A 62 21.74 13.59 -10.76
C GLN A 62 21.69 14.37 -9.46
N VAL A 63 22.16 13.76 -8.38
CA VAL A 63 22.16 14.31 -7.03
C VAL A 63 23.58 14.60 -6.57
N VAL A 64 23.76 15.81 -6.04
CA VAL A 64 25.05 16.33 -5.59
C VAL A 64 24.90 16.92 -4.19
N GLY A 65 25.76 16.53 -3.25
CA GLY A 65 25.68 17.04 -1.90
C GLY A 65 26.57 16.31 -0.89
N LYS A 66 26.90 16.99 0.21
CA LYS A 66 27.51 16.36 1.40
C LYS A 66 26.58 16.35 2.60
N LYS A 67 25.89 17.47 2.87
CA LYS A 67 24.93 17.62 3.99
C LYS A 67 23.47 17.63 3.54
N LEU A 68 23.21 18.18 2.36
CA LEU A 68 21.91 18.24 1.73
C LEU A 68 22.06 17.76 0.30
N ASN A 69 21.11 16.95 -0.15
CA ASN A 69 21.11 16.37 -1.48
C ASN A 69 20.41 17.34 -2.45
N TYR A 70 21.17 17.93 -3.36
CA TYR A 70 20.65 18.84 -4.38
C TYR A 70 20.55 18.17 -5.74
N ILE A 71 19.46 18.41 -6.45
CA ILE A 71 19.26 17.95 -7.83
C ILE A 71 20.01 18.90 -8.76
N ASN A 72 20.89 18.34 -9.59
CA ASN A 72 21.65 19.06 -10.60
C ASN A 72 21.09 18.84 -12.01
N LYS A 73 20.67 17.61 -12.32
CA LYS A 73 20.08 17.22 -13.62
C LYS A 73 18.88 16.31 -13.40
N VAL A 74 17.95 16.37 -14.35
CA VAL A 74 16.74 15.54 -14.39
C VAL A 74 16.64 14.98 -15.80
N GLU A 75 16.55 13.67 -15.91
CA GLU A 75 16.22 12.94 -17.13
C GLU A 75 14.90 12.22 -16.91
N ILE A 76 14.01 12.26 -17.91
CA ILE A 76 12.68 11.64 -17.83
C ILE A 76 12.76 10.29 -18.51
N GLU A 77 12.71 9.21 -17.74
CA GLU A 77 12.71 7.83 -18.28
C GLU A 77 11.31 7.42 -18.75
N SER A 78 10.26 7.87 -18.05
CA SER A 78 8.87 7.64 -18.46
C SER A 78 8.02 8.90 -18.31
N LEU A 79 7.07 9.06 -19.23
CA LEU A 79 6.09 10.14 -19.17
C LEU A 79 5.14 9.94 -17.98
N ALA A 80 4.70 11.04 -17.37
CA ALA A 80 3.77 11.02 -16.26
C ALA A 80 2.44 10.35 -16.67
N ILE A 81 1.99 9.42 -15.83
CA ILE A 81 0.70 8.77 -15.99
C ILE A 81 -0.42 9.79 -15.77
N ARG A 82 -1.38 9.85 -16.70
CA ARG A 82 -2.57 10.70 -16.59
C ARG A 82 -3.73 9.90 -16.01
N TYR A 83 -3.93 10.05 -14.72
CA TYR A 83 -5.05 9.42 -14.01
C TYR A 83 -6.37 10.16 -14.24
N PRO A 84 -7.50 9.43 -14.33
CA PRO A 84 -8.78 10.00 -13.98
C PRO A 84 -8.79 10.41 -12.50
N ILE A 85 -9.67 11.32 -12.13
CA ILE A 85 -9.62 12.03 -10.84
C ILE A 85 -9.71 11.10 -9.61
N GLU A 86 -10.50 10.03 -9.67
CA GLU A 86 -10.60 9.09 -8.54
C GLU A 86 -9.29 8.32 -8.33
N GLN A 87 -8.75 7.72 -9.39
CA GLN A 87 -7.47 7.02 -9.37
C GLN A 87 -6.32 7.96 -8.98
N PHE A 88 -6.39 9.24 -9.37
CA PHE A 88 -5.42 10.26 -8.98
C PHE A 88 -5.37 10.44 -7.47
N TYR A 89 -6.52 10.55 -6.80
CA TYR A 89 -6.57 10.62 -5.34
C TYR A 89 -6.13 9.32 -4.67
N CYS A 90 -6.42 8.15 -5.26
CA CYS A 90 -5.89 6.87 -4.79
C CYS A 90 -4.35 6.82 -4.89
N ALA A 91 -3.77 7.30 -5.98
CA ALA A 91 -2.32 7.38 -6.15
C ALA A 91 -1.68 8.39 -5.19
N CYS A 92 -2.35 9.52 -4.93
CA CYS A 92 -1.91 10.50 -3.93
C CYS A 92 -1.98 9.93 -2.51
N TYR A 93 -2.99 9.09 -2.20
CA TYR A 93 -3.09 8.37 -0.94
C TYR A 93 -1.88 7.46 -0.72
N VAL A 94 -1.46 6.71 -1.74
CA VAL A 94 -0.26 5.87 -1.71
C VAL A 94 0.99 6.70 -1.42
N ASN A 95 1.19 7.83 -2.11
CA ASN A 95 2.32 8.73 -1.85
C ASN A 95 2.33 9.25 -0.40
N GLU A 96 1.17 9.71 0.08
CA GLU A 96 1.02 10.27 1.42
C GLU A 96 1.28 9.22 2.51
N LEU A 97 0.84 7.97 2.28
CA LEU A 97 1.06 6.86 3.20
C LEU A 97 2.56 6.56 3.34
N LEU A 98 3.29 6.48 2.23
CA LEU A 98 4.74 6.25 2.24
C LEU A 98 5.49 7.34 3.02
N ILE A 99 5.18 8.61 2.75
CA ILE A 99 5.86 9.74 3.40
C ILE A 99 5.61 9.77 4.91
N LYS A 100 4.42 9.37 5.36
CA LYS A 100 4.09 9.37 6.80
C LYS A 100 4.68 8.18 7.54
N LEU A 101 4.73 7.01 6.90
CA LEU A 101 5.14 5.77 7.57
C LEU A 101 6.65 5.51 7.50
N LEU A 102 7.31 5.91 6.41
CA LEU A 102 8.71 5.60 6.19
C LEU A 102 9.63 6.73 6.66
N SER A 103 10.83 6.34 7.07
CA SER A 103 11.93 7.28 7.35
C SER A 103 12.78 7.51 6.09
N THR A 104 13.39 8.69 6.00
CA THR A 104 14.35 9.04 4.95
C THR A 104 15.75 8.47 5.17
N ASP A 105 15.96 7.80 6.31
CA ASP A 105 17.27 7.31 6.75
C ASP A 105 17.47 5.81 6.47
N CYS A 106 16.63 5.20 5.62
CA CYS A 106 16.77 3.79 5.24
C CYS A 106 17.89 3.65 4.19
N TYR A 107 19.04 3.12 4.60
CA TYR A 107 20.23 2.99 3.76
C TYR A 107 20.38 1.62 3.08
N MET A 108 19.37 0.75 3.12
CA MET A 108 19.48 -0.62 2.61
C MET A 108 18.89 -0.74 1.19
N ALA A 109 19.78 -0.96 0.21
CA ALA A 109 19.43 -0.97 -1.21
C ALA A 109 18.42 -2.08 -1.61
N GLU A 110 18.42 -3.22 -0.93
CA GLU A 110 17.49 -4.32 -1.25
C GLU A 110 16.04 -3.95 -0.92
N GLU A 111 15.85 -3.19 0.16
CA GLU A 111 14.55 -2.76 0.65
C GLU A 111 14.02 -1.57 -0.15
N ALA A 112 14.94 -0.69 -0.55
CA ALA A 112 14.65 0.35 -1.53
C ALA A 112 14.07 -0.24 -2.81
N PHE A 113 14.68 -1.32 -3.33
CA PHE A 113 14.21 -1.99 -4.54
C PHE A 113 12.84 -2.65 -4.37
N GLU A 114 12.59 -3.34 -3.26
CA GLU A 114 11.29 -3.96 -2.98
C GLU A 114 10.19 -2.90 -2.89
N LEU A 115 10.40 -1.87 -2.07
CA LEU A 115 9.45 -0.78 -1.89
C LEU A 115 9.20 -0.01 -3.19
N PHE A 116 10.26 0.19 -3.97
CA PHE A 116 10.18 0.82 -5.29
C PHE A 116 9.30 0.02 -6.24
N ASN A 117 9.48 -1.29 -6.31
CA ASN A 117 8.64 -2.15 -7.15
C ASN A 117 7.20 -2.21 -6.65
N LEU A 118 6.99 -2.34 -5.33
CA LEU A 118 5.66 -2.30 -4.75
C LEU A 118 4.91 -1.01 -5.13
N TYR A 119 5.58 0.15 -5.01
CA TYR A 119 5.03 1.43 -5.41
C TYR A 119 4.74 1.49 -6.90
N LYS A 120 5.72 1.14 -7.74
CA LYS A 120 5.59 1.15 -9.21
C LYS A 120 4.42 0.28 -9.67
N ASP A 121 4.32 -0.94 -9.16
CA ASP A 121 3.26 -1.88 -9.50
C ASP A 121 1.90 -1.34 -9.04
N THR A 122 1.82 -0.78 -7.83
CA THR A 122 0.59 -0.15 -7.31
C THR A 122 0.10 1.01 -8.19
N ILE A 123 1.02 1.88 -8.61
CA ILE A 123 0.72 3.03 -9.47
C ILE A 123 0.23 2.57 -10.85
N LEU A 124 0.84 1.52 -11.43
CA LEU A 124 0.40 0.92 -12.69
C LEU A 124 -0.96 0.22 -12.55
N GLU A 125 -1.15 -0.58 -11.50
CA GLU A 125 -2.42 -1.26 -11.21
C GLU A 125 -3.57 -0.25 -11.02
N LEU A 126 -3.34 0.84 -10.27
CA LEU A 126 -4.32 1.92 -10.11
C LEU A 126 -4.68 2.58 -11.44
N PHE A 127 -3.72 2.71 -12.37
CA PHE A 127 -3.98 3.29 -13.68
C PHE A 127 -4.87 2.39 -14.54
N LEU A 128 -4.65 1.08 -14.44
CA LEU A 128 -5.40 0.06 -15.18
C LEU A 128 -6.76 -0.27 -14.54
N ALA A 129 -7.00 0.16 -13.31
CA ALA A 129 -8.24 -0.10 -12.60
C ALA A 129 -9.42 0.67 -13.21
N ASN A 130 -10.39 -0.09 -13.71
CA ASN A 130 -11.58 0.43 -14.40
C ASN A 130 -12.76 0.67 -13.46
N ASP A 131 -12.77 0.04 -12.29
CA ASP A 131 -13.87 0.12 -11.33
C ASP A 131 -13.37 0.29 -9.88
N HIS A 132 -14.32 0.56 -8.98
CA HIS A 132 -14.05 0.78 -7.57
C HIS A 132 -13.51 -0.47 -6.86
N ASN A 133 -13.89 -1.68 -7.29
CA ASN A 133 -13.44 -2.92 -6.67
C ASN A 133 -11.96 -3.17 -6.99
N GLN A 134 -11.55 -2.97 -8.24
CA GLN A 134 -10.16 -3.05 -8.68
C GLN A 134 -9.29 -2.00 -7.97
N GLN A 135 -9.74 -0.74 -7.90
CA GLN A 135 -9.04 0.30 -7.14
C GLN A 135 -8.89 -0.09 -5.68
N SER A 136 -9.97 -0.56 -5.05
CA SER A 136 -9.95 -1.02 -3.66
C SER A 136 -8.99 -2.18 -3.48
N LEU A 137 -8.99 -3.16 -4.39
CA LEU A 137 -8.12 -4.33 -4.34
C LEU A 137 -6.64 -3.93 -4.38
N THR A 138 -6.26 -3.04 -5.32
CA THR A 138 -4.90 -2.51 -5.42
C THR A 138 -4.49 -1.74 -4.16
N LEU A 139 -5.39 -0.92 -3.60
CA LEU A 139 -5.09 -0.22 -2.34
C LEU A 139 -4.91 -1.19 -1.16
N ARG A 140 -5.74 -2.23 -1.05
CA ARG A 140 -5.59 -3.22 0.04
C ARG A 140 -4.33 -4.06 -0.12
N LYS A 141 -3.98 -4.44 -1.35
CA LYS A 141 -2.69 -5.06 -1.66
C LYS A 141 -1.56 -4.17 -1.17
N PHE A 142 -1.50 -2.92 -1.62
CA PHE A 142 -0.46 -1.98 -1.24
C PHE A 142 -0.35 -1.78 0.28
N GLU A 143 -1.47 -1.54 0.96
CA GLU A 143 -1.50 -1.34 2.42
C GLU A 143 -0.99 -2.57 3.19
N LEU A 144 -1.45 -3.77 2.83
CA LEU A 144 -1.05 -5.01 3.51
C LEU A 144 0.40 -5.38 3.18
N SER A 145 0.84 -5.22 1.92
CA SER A 145 2.23 -5.41 1.54
C SER A 145 3.14 -4.40 2.25
N LEU A 146 2.71 -3.15 2.43
CA LEU A 146 3.47 -2.14 3.18
C LEU A 146 3.54 -2.48 4.67
N LEU A 147 2.43 -2.93 5.27
CA LEU A 147 2.43 -3.41 6.66
C LEU A 147 3.33 -4.64 6.86
N ASN A 148 3.37 -5.53 5.86
CA ASN A 148 4.28 -6.67 5.83
C ASN A 148 5.74 -6.22 5.70
N PHE A 149 6.03 -5.28 4.80
CA PHE A 149 7.35 -4.67 4.62
C PHE A 149 7.86 -4.00 5.91
N LEU A 150 6.97 -3.36 6.68
CA LEU A 150 7.29 -2.78 7.98
C LEU A 150 7.47 -3.82 9.09
N GLY A 151 7.07 -5.08 8.86
CA GLY A 151 7.16 -6.18 9.84
C GLY A 151 6.05 -6.17 10.90
N ILE A 152 4.93 -5.51 10.65
CA ILE A 152 3.85 -5.26 11.64
C ILE A 152 2.63 -6.13 11.38
N LEU A 153 2.47 -6.61 10.14
CA LEU A 153 1.34 -7.44 9.78
C LEU A 153 1.40 -8.80 10.52
N PRO A 154 0.34 -9.22 11.21
CA PRO A 154 0.29 -10.52 11.88
C PRO A 154 0.32 -11.65 10.85
N ASN A 155 0.72 -12.84 11.27
CA ASN A 155 0.71 -14.00 10.40
C ASN A 155 -0.73 -14.35 9.99
N ILE A 156 -1.03 -14.23 8.70
CA ILE A 156 -2.36 -14.53 8.12
C ILE A 156 -2.51 -16.01 7.74
N SER A 157 -1.44 -16.81 7.83
CA SER A 157 -1.48 -18.25 7.55
C SER A 157 -1.74 -19.10 8.78
N ARG A 158 -1.47 -18.58 9.98
CA ARG A 158 -1.52 -19.34 11.23
C ARG A 158 -2.31 -18.62 12.31
N ASP A 159 -2.99 -19.40 13.14
CA ASP A 159 -3.68 -18.92 14.32
C ASP A 159 -2.69 -18.59 15.46
N TYR A 160 -3.21 -18.07 16.57
CA TYR A 160 -2.43 -17.71 17.75
C TYR A 160 -1.72 -18.90 18.43
N LEU A 161 -2.19 -20.14 18.17
CA LEU A 161 -1.57 -21.39 18.64
C LEU A 161 -0.56 -21.97 17.63
N ASN A 162 -0.28 -21.27 16.53
CA ASN A 162 0.53 -21.69 15.39
C ASN A 162 -0.02 -22.87 14.58
N ASN A 163 -1.33 -23.16 14.65
CA ASN A 163 -1.97 -24.06 13.71
C ASN A 163 -2.26 -23.34 12.40
N ASP A 164 -2.29 -24.07 11.29
CA ASP A 164 -2.67 -23.49 10.01
C ASP A 164 -4.15 -23.08 10.04
N ILE A 165 -4.43 -21.91 9.47
CA ILE A 165 -5.80 -21.39 9.38
C ILE A 165 -6.64 -22.31 8.49
N GLU A 166 -7.82 -22.71 8.97
CA GLU A 166 -8.71 -23.59 8.23
C GLU A 166 -9.74 -22.78 7.43
N VAL A 167 -9.93 -23.16 6.17
CA VAL A 167 -10.83 -22.47 5.22
C VAL A 167 -12.27 -22.40 5.72
N SER A 168 -12.73 -23.42 6.45
CA SER A 168 -14.11 -23.55 6.94
C SER A 168 -14.40 -22.81 8.25
N LYS A 169 -13.38 -22.26 8.92
CA LYS A 169 -13.52 -21.60 10.21
C LYS A 169 -13.56 -20.08 10.06
N ASN A 170 -14.04 -19.41 11.11
CA ASN A 170 -13.99 -17.97 11.25
C ASN A 170 -13.01 -17.60 12.35
N TYR A 171 -12.29 -16.49 12.17
CA TYR A 171 -11.25 -16.04 13.06
C TYR A 171 -11.48 -14.60 13.46
N CYS A 172 -11.23 -14.27 14.72
CA CYS A 172 -11.21 -12.90 15.22
C CYS A 172 -9.76 -12.43 15.34
N LEU A 173 -9.49 -11.20 14.91
CA LEU A 173 -8.18 -10.59 15.08
C LEU A 173 -8.08 -9.92 16.46
N VAL A 174 -7.11 -10.34 17.25
CA VAL A 174 -6.68 -9.65 18.47
C VAL A 174 -5.29 -9.07 18.20
N SER A 175 -5.16 -7.74 18.21
CA SER A 175 -3.96 -7.04 17.72
C SER A 175 -2.63 -7.58 18.27
N GLU A 176 -2.60 -7.99 19.54
CA GLU A 176 -1.39 -8.48 20.23
C GLU A 176 -1.15 -9.99 20.08
N GLN A 177 -2.18 -10.76 19.70
CA GLN A 177 -2.14 -12.24 19.72
C GLN A 177 -2.28 -12.86 18.32
N GLY A 178 -2.79 -12.10 17.34
CA GLY A 178 -3.08 -12.59 16.00
C GLY A 178 -4.50 -13.13 15.88
N PHE A 179 -4.68 -14.18 15.08
CA PHE A 179 -5.99 -14.73 14.76
C PHE A 179 -6.40 -15.83 15.74
N ILE A 180 -7.59 -15.71 16.32
CA ILE A 180 -8.18 -16.68 17.27
C ILE A 180 -9.46 -17.25 16.65
N ASP A 181 -9.72 -18.55 16.79
CA ASP A 181 -10.99 -19.14 16.32
C ASP A 181 -12.17 -18.42 16.99
N SER A 182 -13.10 -17.94 16.18
CA SER A 182 -14.27 -17.20 16.64
C SER A 182 -15.08 -17.98 17.69
N LYS A 183 -15.15 -19.31 17.58
CA LYS A 183 -15.89 -20.14 18.56
C LYS A 183 -15.19 -20.22 19.91
N GLU A 184 -13.87 -20.28 19.88
CA GLU A 184 -13.06 -20.30 21.09
C GLU A 184 -13.16 -18.95 21.80
N LEU A 185 -13.07 -17.86 21.04
CA LEU A 185 -13.25 -16.51 21.56
C LEU A 185 -14.67 -16.30 22.11
N GLU A 186 -15.71 -16.79 21.44
CA GLU A 186 -17.09 -16.75 21.92
C GLU A 186 -17.26 -17.48 23.26
N TYR A 187 -16.66 -18.65 23.41
CA TYR A 187 -16.68 -19.39 24.68
C TYR A 187 -16.04 -18.61 25.82
N MET A 188 -14.90 -17.96 25.57
CA MET A 188 -14.23 -17.09 26.55
C MET A 188 -15.12 -15.89 26.90
N ASN A 189 -15.76 -15.28 25.90
CA ASN A 189 -16.62 -14.11 26.07
C ASN A 189 -17.87 -14.41 26.90
N LEU A 190 -18.50 -15.57 26.71
CA LEU A 190 -19.67 -15.98 27.48
C LEU A 190 -19.35 -16.04 28.98
N GLN A 191 -18.17 -16.54 29.36
CA GLN A 191 -17.76 -16.57 30.77
C GLN A 191 -17.62 -15.16 31.36
N TYR A 192 -17.08 -14.21 30.60
CA TYR A 192 -16.98 -12.80 31.05
C TYR A 192 -18.36 -12.15 31.18
N LEU A 193 -19.25 -12.38 30.22
CA LEU A 193 -20.62 -11.84 30.25
C LEU A 193 -21.42 -12.37 31.44
N GLU A 194 -21.27 -13.65 31.79
CA GLU A 194 -21.89 -14.22 32.99
C GLU A 194 -21.38 -13.58 34.28
N GLN A 195 -20.06 -13.33 34.38
CA GLN A 195 -19.46 -12.64 35.52
C GLN A 195 -19.96 -11.20 35.64
N GLU A 196 -20.05 -10.47 34.52
CA GLU A 196 -20.60 -9.11 34.48
C GLU A 196 -22.06 -9.09 34.92
N ALA A 197 -22.89 -10.01 34.42
CA ALA A 197 -24.30 -10.08 34.79
C ALA A 197 -24.49 -10.35 36.29
N GLN A 198 -23.68 -11.25 36.87
CA GLN A 198 -23.71 -11.53 38.31
C GLN A 198 -23.31 -10.30 39.14
N LEU A 199 -22.25 -9.59 38.74
CA LEU A 199 -21.80 -8.37 39.41
C LEU A 199 -22.81 -7.22 39.30
N ARG A 200 -23.46 -7.06 38.14
CA ARG A 200 -24.57 -6.10 37.95
C ARG A 200 -25.75 -6.42 38.87
N GLN A 201 -26.13 -7.68 38.96
CA GLN A 201 -27.21 -8.11 39.87
C GLN A 201 -26.84 -7.86 41.34
N GLN A 202 -25.58 -8.10 41.73
CA GLN A 202 -25.10 -7.79 43.08
C GLN A 202 -25.11 -6.28 43.35
N TRP A 203 -24.73 -5.45 42.37
CA TRP A 203 -24.78 -3.99 42.46
C TRP A 203 -26.21 -3.47 42.62
N GLU A 204 -27.15 -4.01 41.84
CA GLU A 204 -28.58 -3.66 41.94
C GLU A 204 -29.18 -4.02 43.30
N GLN A 205 -28.70 -5.12 43.91
CA GLN A 205 -29.17 -5.57 45.23
C GLN A 205 -28.53 -4.78 46.37
N ASN A 206 -27.20 -4.59 46.34
CA ASN A 206 -26.42 -3.92 47.38
C ASN A 206 -25.21 -3.17 46.76
N PRO A 207 -25.35 -1.90 46.39
CA PRO A 207 -24.30 -1.14 45.71
C PRO A 207 -23.06 -0.92 46.58
N ASP A 208 -23.21 -0.84 47.90
CA ASP A 208 -22.09 -0.62 48.84
C ASP A 208 -21.15 -1.83 48.97
N GLN A 209 -21.58 -3.01 48.51
CA GLN A 209 -20.82 -4.26 48.64
C GLN A 209 -19.95 -4.54 47.41
N VAL A 210 -20.25 -3.92 46.27
CA VAL A 210 -19.56 -4.15 45.01
C VAL A 210 -18.55 -3.04 44.76
N ASP A 211 -17.31 -3.41 44.42
CA ASP A 211 -16.28 -2.44 44.06
C ASP A 211 -16.63 -1.77 42.72
N PRO A 212 -16.85 -0.44 42.69
CA PRO A 212 -17.16 0.27 41.44
C PRO A 212 -16.05 0.14 40.38
N LEU A 213 -14.80 -0.09 40.79
CA LEU A 213 -13.70 -0.30 39.84
C LEU A 213 -13.81 -1.64 39.12
N ALA A 214 -14.27 -2.69 39.81
CA ALA A 214 -14.50 -4.01 39.21
C ALA A 214 -15.62 -3.96 38.17
N MET A 215 -16.69 -3.22 38.46
CA MET A 215 -17.78 -2.94 37.52
C MET A 215 -17.27 -2.22 36.27
N GLN A 216 -16.50 -1.14 36.46
CA GLN A 216 -15.93 -0.38 35.35
C GLN A 216 -14.98 -1.23 34.48
N TYR A 217 -14.20 -2.12 35.10
CA TYR A 217 -13.29 -3.02 34.39
C TYR A 217 -14.04 -4.00 33.49
N LEU A 218 -15.12 -4.63 33.99
CA LEU A 218 -15.94 -5.56 33.19
C LEU A 218 -16.67 -4.83 32.05
N GLU A 219 -17.19 -3.63 32.30
CA GLU A 219 -17.77 -2.80 31.24
C GLU A 219 -16.76 -2.48 30.15
N PHE A 220 -15.53 -2.14 30.53
CA PHE A 220 -14.45 -1.92 29.58
C PHE A 220 -14.14 -3.19 28.78
N GLN A 221 -14.06 -4.36 29.43
CA GLN A 221 -13.85 -5.63 28.73
C GLN A 221 -14.97 -5.93 27.72
N HIS A 222 -16.24 -5.78 28.11
CA HIS A 222 -17.37 -6.00 27.21
C HIS A 222 -17.32 -5.07 25.98
N LEU A 223 -16.95 -3.80 26.16
CA LEU A 223 -16.74 -2.87 25.04
C LEU A 223 -15.58 -3.31 24.13
N GLN A 224 -14.50 -3.87 24.67
CA GLN A 224 -13.41 -4.44 23.87
C GLN A 224 -13.89 -5.65 23.05
N LEU A 225 -14.70 -6.53 23.65
CA LEU A 225 -15.27 -7.69 22.95
C LEU A 225 -16.15 -7.28 21.77
N GLN A 226 -17.05 -6.31 21.96
CA GLN A 226 -17.87 -5.78 20.87
C GLN A 226 -17.04 -5.14 19.73
N GLN A 227 -15.86 -4.62 20.04
CA GLN A 227 -14.93 -4.14 19.00
C GLN A 227 -14.25 -5.30 18.28
N GLN A 228 -13.89 -6.37 18.99
CA GLN A 228 -13.27 -7.57 18.41
C GLN A 228 -14.22 -8.34 17.47
N GLU A 229 -15.52 -8.39 17.78
CA GLU A 229 -16.52 -9.01 16.88
C GLU A 229 -16.59 -8.35 15.50
N LYS A 230 -16.25 -7.05 15.41
CA LYS A 230 -16.17 -6.32 14.14
C LYS A 230 -14.93 -6.70 13.31
N LEU A 231 -13.95 -7.36 13.94
CA LEU A 231 -12.70 -7.84 13.34
C LEU A 231 -12.77 -9.36 13.10
N THR A 232 -13.87 -9.81 12.51
CA THR A 232 -14.10 -11.20 12.12
C THR A 232 -13.70 -11.45 10.66
N PHE A 233 -13.01 -12.56 10.45
CA PHE A 233 -12.40 -12.97 9.19
C PHE A 233 -12.79 -14.40 8.86
N THR A 234 -13.13 -14.68 7.60
CA THR A 234 -13.32 -16.07 7.18
C THR A 234 -11.97 -16.68 6.85
N GLY A 235 -11.72 -17.92 7.24
CA GLY A 235 -10.46 -18.61 6.92
C GLY A 235 -10.20 -18.64 5.41
N LYS A 236 -11.25 -18.82 4.60
CA LYS A 236 -11.18 -18.69 3.14
C LYS A 236 -10.59 -17.35 2.69
N ASN A 237 -11.04 -16.24 3.26
CA ASN A 237 -10.56 -14.91 2.87
C ASN A 237 -9.13 -14.66 3.36
N LEU A 238 -8.73 -15.19 4.52
CA LEU A 238 -7.35 -15.11 4.99
C LEU A 238 -6.39 -15.87 4.04
N HIS A 239 -6.77 -17.06 3.59
CA HIS A 239 -6.03 -17.77 2.52
C HIS A 239 -5.95 -16.94 1.24
N LEU A 240 -7.06 -16.34 0.81
CA LEU A 240 -7.07 -15.48 -0.37
C LEU A 240 -6.21 -14.21 -0.19
N PHE A 241 -6.15 -13.61 1.01
CA PHE A 241 -5.26 -12.48 1.28
C PHE A 241 -3.80 -12.86 1.07
N LYS A 242 -3.40 -14.06 1.54
CA LYS A 242 -2.06 -14.56 1.31
C LYS A 242 -1.76 -14.67 -0.19
N GLU A 243 -2.64 -15.35 -0.92
CA GLU A 243 -2.47 -15.61 -2.37
C GLU A 243 -2.51 -14.35 -3.23
N LEU A 244 -3.27 -13.33 -2.83
CA LEU A 244 -3.46 -12.10 -3.62
C LEU A 244 -2.50 -10.98 -3.22
N PHE A 245 -2.12 -10.88 -1.94
CA PHE A 245 -1.42 -9.71 -1.41
C PHE A 245 0.00 -10.01 -0.91
N LEU A 246 0.31 -11.25 -0.54
CA LEU A 246 1.54 -11.61 0.18
C LEU A 246 2.34 -12.72 -0.51
N VAL A 247 2.50 -12.61 -1.83
CA VAL A 247 3.33 -13.54 -2.59
C VAL A 247 4.77 -13.45 -2.11
N GLU A 248 5.36 -14.60 -1.75
CA GLU A 248 6.72 -14.72 -1.24
C GLU A 248 7.76 -14.21 -2.25
N ALA A 249 8.08 -12.92 -2.18
CA ALA A 249 9.43 -12.48 -2.45
C ALA A 249 10.30 -13.01 -1.29
N ASN A 250 10.94 -14.15 -1.53
CA ASN A 250 11.98 -14.81 -0.73
C ASN A 250 12.42 -14.04 0.53
N ASN A 251 12.19 -14.63 1.71
CA ASN A 251 12.95 -14.44 2.96
C ASN A 251 13.84 -13.19 3.04
N TYR A 252 13.37 -12.07 3.60
CA TYR A 252 14.26 -10.98 4.04
C TYR A 252 13.76 -10.31 5.34
N PRO A 253 14.68 -9.68 6.09
CA PRO A 253 14.72 -9.81 7.53
C PRO A 253 13.84 -8.81 8.25
N THR A 254 13.27 -9.29 9.35
CA THR A 254 12.80 -8.49 10.47
C THR A 254 13.94 -7.63 11.02
N SER A 255 13.95 -6.36 10.67
CA SER A 255 14.49 -5.32 11.55
C SER A 255 13.49 -4.17 11.55
N ASN A 256 13.04 -3.78 12.75
CA ASN A 256 12.11 -2.66 12.97
C ASN A 256 12.56 -1.43 12.18
N LYS A 257 11.85 -1.15 11.07
CA LYS A 257 12.13 -0.07 10.12
C LYS A 257 11.00 0.94 10.12
N LEU A 258 10.76 1.44 11.32
CA LEU A 258 9.74 2.41 11.68
C LEU A 258 10.40 3.76 11.89
N ASN A 259 9.67 4.85 11.63
CA ASN A 259 10.13 6.20 12.01
C ASN A 259 10.45 6.22 13.52
N SER A 260 11.41 7.05 13.98
CA SER A 260 11.79 7.17 15.40
C SER A 260 10.59 7.38 16.33
N GLN A 261 9.58 8.14 15.88
CA GLN A 261 8.33 8.33 16.63
C GLN A 261 7.45 7.07 16.73
N THR A 262 7.56 6.15 15.76
CA THR A 262 6.80 4.89 15.72
C THR A 262 7.58 3.74 16.39
N LEU A 263 8.92 3.80 16.42
CA LEU A 263 9.80 2.87 17.14
C LEU A 263 9.60 2.93 18.66
N GLU A 264 9.47 4.12 19.24
CA GLU A 264 9.21 4.30 20.68
C GLU A 264 7.90 3.61 21.13
N GLN A 265 6.94 3.42 20.22
CA GLN A 265 5.68 2.73 20.50
C GLN A 265 5.81 1.20 20.39
N VAL A 266 6.74 0.68 19.57
CA VAL A 266 6.92 -0.74 19.27
C VAL A 266 7.92 -1.45 20.21
N ASP A 267 8.92 -0.75 20.74
CA ASP A 267 9.94 -1.32 21.64
C ASP A 267 9.41 -1.81 22.99
N LEU A 268 8.20 -1.41 23.38
CA LEU A 268 7.55 -1.89 24.60
C LEU A 268 7.05 -3.35 24.50
N GLN A 269 6.96 -3.93 23.29
CA GLN A 269 6.19 -5.18 23.06
C GLN A 269 7.01 -6.37 22.49
N SER A 270 8.27 -6.20 22.07
CA SER A 270 8.91 -7.11 21.09
C SER A 270 10.11 -7.98 21.57
N THR A 271 10.32 -8.20 22.87
CA THR A 271 11.50 -8.96 23.39
C THR A 271 11.53 -10.49 23.14
N SER A 272 10.51 -11.10 22.51
CA SER A 272 10.37 -12.59 22.49
C SER A 272 10.69 -13.30 21.16
N PHE A 273 10.79 -12.60 20.02
CA PHE A 273 10.49 -13.24 18.73
C PHE A 273 11.66 -13.59 17.78
N ASN A 274 12.92 -13.24 18.08
CA ASN A 274 13.87 -12.99 16.98
C ASN A 274 14.86 -14.09 16.55
N ASN A 275 14.77 -15.33 17.00
CA ASN A 275 15.77 -16.34 16.62
C ASN A 275 15.18 -17.49 15.79
N LYS A 276 15.24 -17.40 14.44
CA LYS A 276 15.36 -18.53 13.45
C LYS A 276 14.92 -18.17 12.01
N LEU A 277 15.60 -17.27 11.28
CA LEU A 277 15.14 -16.90 9.92
C LEU A 277 16.15 -16.82 8.76
N PHE A 278 17.40 -17.29 8.88
CA PHE A 278 18.35 -17.21 7.77
C PHE A 278 18.75 -18.56 7.19
N LYS A 279 18.37 -18.84 5.93
CA LYS A 279 19.24 -19.48 4.93
C LYS A 279 18.64 -19.55 3.50
N VAL A 280 19.41 -18.95 2.57
CA VAL A 280 19.68 -19.39 1.18
C VAL A 280 18.82 -18.79 0.05
N ARG A 281 19.56 -18.40 -0.99
CA ARG A 281 19.33 -17.50 -2.12
C ARG A 281 19.87 -18.21 -3.38
N VAL A 282 19.54 -17.69 -4.58
CA VAL A 282 20.27 -17.78 -5.88
C VAL A 282 19.71 -18.72 -6.97
N GLU A 283 19.34 -18.16 -8.15
CA GLU A 283 19.92 -18.38 -9.50
C GLU A 283 19.22 -17.49 -10.57
N VAL A 284 20.00 -16.70 -11.36
CA VAL A 284 19.55 -15.52 -12.16
C VAL A 284 19.89 -15.57 -13.67
N ASP A 285 20.36 -16.68 -14.24
CA ASP A 285 21.12 -16.62 -15.52
C ASP A 285 20.39 -16.78 -16.87
N GLN A 286 19.08 -16.54 -17.01
CA GLN A 286 18.36 -16.95 -18.24
C GLN A 286 17.87 -15.87 -19.22
N TRP A 287 18.09 -14.56 -19.00
CA TRP A 287 17.43 -13.51 -19.82
C TRP A 287 18.30 -12.71 -20.80
N GLN A 288 19.50 -13.18 -21.16
CA GLN A 288 20.38 -12.46 -22.10
C GLN A 288 20.10 -12.66 -23.61
N GLN A 289 19.02 -13.31 -24.06
CA GLN A 289 18.93 -13.76 -25.47
C GLN A 289 17.91 -13.09 -26.40
N VAL A 290 17.10 -12.11 -26.00
CA VAL A 290 15.94 -11.71 -26.83
C VAL A 290 16.13 -10.45 -27.70
N ILE A 291 17.23 -9.67 -27.58
CA ILE A 291 17.39 -8.42 -28.35
C ILE A 291 18.21 -8.66 -29.64
N THR A 292 17.63 -9.35 -30.63
CA THR A 292 18.00 -9.14 -32.03
C THR A 292 16.80 -9.36 -32.93
N ARG A 293 16.69 -8.51 -33.97
CA ARG A 293 15.65 -8.44 -35.01
C ARG A 293 14.48 -7.54 -34.58
N THR A 294 14.17 -6.44 -35.25
CA THR A 294 14.12 -6.26 -36.71
C THR A 294 14.25 -4.77 -37.08
N SER A 295 15.20 -4.46 -37.95
CA SER A 295 15.20 -3.26 -38.78
C SER A 295 14.28 -3.45 -39.99
N TYR A 296 13.47 -2.45 -40.37
CA TYR A 296 12.75 -2.46 -41.65
C TYR A 296 13.37 -1.48 -42.65
N LYS A 297 13.48 -1.95 -43.90
CA LYS A 297 14.03 -1.27 -45.08
C LYS A 297 12.90 -0.82 -46.02
N ASN A 298 13.10 0.39 -46.56
CA ASN A 298 12.70 0.90 -47.89
C ASN A 298 11.22 1.01 -48.26
N GLU A 299 10.78 1.81 -49.24
CA GLU A 299 11.16 3.11 -49.83
C GLU A 299 9.98 3.46 -50.75
N SER A 300 9.54 4.71 -50.73
CA SER A 300 8.32 5.28 -51.35
C SER A 300 6.98 4.88 -50.72
N PHE A 301 6.34 5.86 -50.11
CA PHE A 301 5.10 5.76 -49.33
C PHE A 301 4.19 6.88 -49.83
N THR A 302 3.03 6.52 -50.38
CA THR A 302 2.08 7.50 -50.95
C THR A 302 1.06 7.95 -49.89
N GLU A 303 0.41 9.10 -50.09
CA GLU A 303 -0.52 9.69 -49.12
C GLU A 303 -1.79 8.84 -48.93
N GLU A 304 -2.26 8.17 -49.99
CA GLU A 304 -3.35 7.19 -49.88
C GLU A 304 -2.93 5.92 -49.11
N ASP A 305 -1.66 5.51 -49.22
CA ASP A 305 -1.10 4.41 -48.43
C ASP A 305 -0.97 4.82 -46.96
N LEU A 306 -0.67 6.10 -46.67
CA LEU A 306 -0.72 6.66 -45.33
C LEU A 306 -2.13 6.59 -44.76
N GLU A 307 -3.12 7.11 -45.47
CA GLU A 307 -4.50 7.13 -44.96
C GLU A 307 -5.05 5.72 -44.74
N LYS A 308 -4.76 4.77 -45.63
CA LYS A 308 -5.12 3.36 -45.44
C LYS A 308 -4.36 2.72 -44.29
N ALA A 309 -3.06 2.99 -44.15
CA ALA A 309 -2.27 2.49 -43.02
C ALA A 309 -2.73 3.10 -41.70
N LEU A 310 -3.13 4.37 -41.68
CA LEU A 310 -3.58 5.10 -40.50
C LEU A 310 -5.00 4.65 -40.10
N ALA A 311 -5.90 4.44 -41.06
CA ALA A 311 -7.22 3.86 -40.82
C ALA A 311 -7.15 2.41 -40.31
N ASN A 312 -6.23 1.60 -40.88
CA ASN A 312 -5.99 0.24 -40.40
C ASN A 312 -5.32 0.26 -39.02
N LYS A 313 -4.37 1.16 -38.78
CA LYS A 313 -3.77 1.38 -37.46
C LYS A 313 -4.80 1.85 -36.44
N LEU A 314 -5.74 2.72 -36.79
CA LEU A 314 -6.81 3.19 -35.91
C LEU A 314 -7.78 2.06 -35.58
N LYS A 315 -8.18 1.23 -36.56
CA LYS A 315 -9.00 0.04 -36.30
C LYS A 315 -8.27 -1.01 -35.46
N GLU A 316 -6.99 -1.24 -35.73
CA GLU A 316 -6.12 -2.05 -34.88
C GLU A 316 -6.02 -1.43 -33.49
N PHE A 317 -5.93 -0.11 -33.35
CA PHE A 317 -5.85 0.60 -32.08
C PHE A 317 -7.15 0.51 -31.29
N GLU A 318 -8.30 0.63 -31.95
CA GLU A 318 -9.63 0.46 -31.35
C GLU A 318 -9.88 -0.99 -30.95
N ALA A 319 -9.43 -1.96 -31.77
CA ALA A 319 -9.49 -3.38 -31.43
C ALA A 319 -8.52 -3.73 -30.29
N LEU A 320 -7.31 -3.18 -30.30
CA LEU A 320 -6.33 -3.28 -29.21
C LEU A 320 -6.87 -2.65 -27.95
N GLN A 321 -7.43 -1.43 -27.99
CA GLN A 321 -8.08 -0.80 -26.85
C GLN A 321 -9.20 -1.67 -26.30
N LYS A 322 -10.12 -2.17 -27.13
CA LYS A 322 -11.21 -3.05 -26.68
C LYS A 322 -10.75 -4.40 -26.14
N SER A 323 -9.65 -4.95 -26.66
CA SER A 323 -9.04 -6.19 -26.15
C SER A 323 -8.20 -5.97 -24.88
N GLN A 324 -7.57 -4.81 -24.74
CA GLN A 324 -6.77 -4.42 -23.58
C GLN A 324 -7.66 -3.99 -22.41
N THR A 325 -8.83 -3.40 -22.64
CA THR A 325 -9.63 -2.79 -21.57
C THR A 325 -10.20 -3.79 -20.56
N ASN A 326 -10.53 -5.02 -20.95
CA ASN A 326 -11.12 -5.99 -20.00
C ASN A 326 -10.10 -6.90 -19.32
N ASP A 327 -8.91 -7.08 -19.89
CA ASP A 327 -7.89 -8.01 -19.35
C ASP A 327 -6.59 -7.34 -18.88
N ALA A 328 -6.32 -6.06 -19.18
CA ALA A 328 -5.03 -5.45 -18.80
C ALA A 328 -4.83 -5.40 -17.27
N PHE A 329 -5.87 -5.09 -16.49
CA PHE A 329 -5.78 -5.17 -15.03
C PHE A 329 -5.56 -6.62 -14.58
N ALA A 330 -6.31 -7.57 -15.13
CA ALA A 330 -6.21 -8.99 -14.79
C ALA A 330 -4.86 -9.63 -15.15
N GLN A 331 -4.17 -9.10 -16.15
CA GLN A 331 -2.82 -9.53 -16.56
C GLN A 331 -1.73 -8.98 -15.65
N ASN A 332 -1.90 -7.78 -15.11
CA ASN A 332 -0.90 -7.12 -14.25
C ASN A 332 -1.10 -7.43 -12.76
N PHE A 333 -2.35 -7.61 -12.33
CA PHE A 333 -2.66 -7.95 -10.95
C PHE A 333 -2.50 -9.46 -10.71
N TYR A 334 -1.49 -9.82 -9.94
CA TYR A 334 -1.19 -11.22 -9.61
C TYR A 334 -2.39 -11.94 -8.99
N ASN A 335 -2.68 -13.15 -9.47
CA ASN A 335 -3.79 -13.98 -9.00
C ASN A 335 -5.19 -13.34 -9.05
N TYR A 336 -5.40 -12.25 -9.80
CA TYR A 336 -6.70 -11.55 -9.89
C TYR A 336 -7.88 -12.48 -10.20
N LYS A 337 -7.66 -13.53 -11.00
CA LYS A 337 -8.67 -14.52 -11.35
C LYS A 337 -9.33 -15.18 -10.13
N LEU A 338 -8.60 -15.36 -9.03
CA LEU A 338 -9.14 -15.91 -7.78
C LEU A 338 -10.20 -14.97 -7.16
N PHE A 339 -9.96 -13.66 -7.21
CA PHE A 339 -10.92 -12.66 -6.75
C PHE A 339 -12.10 -12.52 -7.73
N ALA A 340 -11.82 -12.53 -9.03
CA ALA A 340 -12.86 -12.38 -10.07
C ALA A 340 -13.87 -13.53 -10.10
N GLN A 341 -13.50 -14.73 -9.63
CA GLN A 341 -14.40 -15.89 -9.53
C GLN A 341 -15.40 -15.81 -8.37
N LEU A 342 -15.18 -14.90 -7.40
CA LEU A 342 -16.09 -14.72 -6.27
C LEU A 342 -17.38 -14.03 -6.71
N ASP A 343 -18.48 -14.36 -6.05
CA ASP A 343 -19.73 -13.62 -6.17
C ASP A 343 -19.60 -12.20 -5.62
N GLN A 344 -20.48 -11.30 -6.05
CA GLN A 344 -20.42 -9.88 -5.68
C GLN A 344 -20.51 -9.66 -4.15
N SER A 345 -21.23 -10.52 -3.42
CA SER A 345 -21.35 -10.41 -1.96
C SER A 345 -20.07 -10.88 -1.25
N SER A 346 -19.42 -11.94 -1.73
CA SER A 346 -18.12 -12.37 -1.22
C SER A 346 -17.01 -11.37 -1.56
N GLN A 347 -17.05 -10.73 -2.75
CA GLN A 347 -16.09 -9.69 -3.11
C GLN A 347 -16.17 -8.49 -2.18
N SER A 348 -17.38 -8.01 -1.86
CA SER A 348 -17.55 -6.88 -0.94
C SER A 348 -17.13 -7.23 0.48
N LEU A 349 -17.47 -8.44 0.97
CA LEU A 349 -17.03 -8.94 2.27
C LEU A 349 -15.50 -9.07 2.35
N PHE A 350 -14.87 -9.61 1.30
CA PHE A 350 -13.42 -9.75 1.20
C PHE A 350 -12.73 -8.38 1.28
N LEU A 351 -13.19 -7.40 0.48
CA LEU A 351 -12.63 -6.05 0.50
C LEU A 351 -12.85 -5.34 1.84
N GLN A 352 -14.00 -5.55 2.47
CA GLN A 352 -14.30 -5.03 3.80
C GLN A 352 -13.37 -5.62 4.87
N GLN A 353 -13.18 -6.93 4.87
CA GLN A 353 -12.26 -7.61 5.79
C GLN A 353 -10.82 -7.13 5.57
N ALA A 354 -10.35 -7.05 4.33
CA ALA A 354 -9.02 -6.54 4.01
C ALA A 354 -8.84 -5.09 4.50
N ALA A 355 -9.86 -4.24 4.33
CA ALA A 355 -9.85 -2.87 4.81
C ALA A 355 -9.85 -2.78 6.34
N ASN A 356 -10.61 -3.64 7.02
CA ASN A 356 -10.60 -3.70 8.48
C ASN A 356 -9.22 -4.12 9.00
N LEU A 357 -8.62 -5.14 8.39
CA LEU A 357 -7.28 -5.61 8.74
C LEU A 357 -6.24 -4.50 8.60
N SER A 358 -6.15 -3.88 7.41
CA SER A 358 -5.15 -2.83 7.19
C SER A 358 -5.40 -1.59 8.06
N ARG A 359 -6.65 -1.17 8.23
CA ARG A 359 -6.99 0.00 9.07
C ARG A 359 -6.63 -0.19 10.53
N THR A 360 -6.80 -1.39 11.09
CA THR A 360 -6.44 -1.65 12.50
C THR A 360 -4.99 -1.30 12.76
N PHE A 361 -4.08 -1.72 11.89
CA PHE A 361 -2.65 -1.43 12.04
C PHE A 361 -2.27 -0.02 11.57
N LEU A 362 -2.79 0.43 10.43
CA LEU A 362 -2.48 1.77 9.91
C LEU A 362 -2.93 2.88 10.85
N ASN A 363 -4.09 2.75 11.52
CA ASN A 363 -4.55 3.74 12.48
C ASN A 363 -3.61 3.85 13.68
N VAL A 364 -3.09 2.73 14.16
CA VAL A 364 -2.09 2.71 15.25
C VAL A 364 -0.82 3.43 14.80
N LEU A 365 -0.31 3.13 13.59
CA LEU A 365 0.92 3.74 13.08
C LEU A 365 0.78 5.23 12.76
N LEU A 366 -0.34 5.62 12.18
CA LEU A 366 -0.61 7.02 11.84
C LEU A 366 -0.88 7.86 13.08
N GLY A 367 -1.48 7.27 14.13
CA GLY A 367 -1.92 7.98 15.32
C GLY A 367 -2.87 9.12 14.92
N ASN A 368 -2.50 10.35 15.27
CA ASN A 368 -3.30 11.55 14.96
C ASN A 368 -3.02 12.15 13.57
N ARG A 369 -2.19 11.51 12.74
CA ARG A 369 -1.78 12.06 11.44
C ARG A 369 -2.85 11.77 10.39
N VAL A 370 -3.60 12.81 10.02
CA VAL A 370 -4.65 12.77 8.99
C VAL A 370 -4.06 12.49 7.59
N ILE A 371 -4.81 11.77 6.75
CA ILE A 371 -4.49 11.52 5.33
C ILE A 371 -5.34 12.44 4.45
N ASN A 372 -4.72 13.49 3.91
CA ASN A 372 -5.40 14.56 3.15
C ASN A 372 -5.99 14.08 1.83
N ALA A 373 -5.31 13.17 1.12
CA ALA A 373 -5.79 12.66 -0.17
C ALA A 373 -7.16 11.98 -0.04
N ARG A 374 -7.40 11.30 1.08
CA ARG A 374 -8.68 10.65 1.39
C ARG A 374 -9.78 11.68 1.63
N GLU A 375 -9.51 12.73 2.40
CA GLU A 375 -10.48 13.78 2.67
C GLU A 375 -10.91 14.50 1.39
N LYS A 376 -9.92 14.82 0.53
CA LYS A 376 -10.18 15.45 -0.77
C LYS A 376 -11.02 14.59 -1.70
N LEU A 377 -10.81 13.28 -1.72
CA LEU A 377 -11.66 12.35 -2.49
C LEU A 377 -13.10 12.33 -1.96
N ILE A 378 -13.29 12.36 -0.64
CA ILE A 378 -14.63 12.39 -0.02
C ILE A 378 -15.34 13.70 -0.36
N GLU A 379 -14.66 14.83 -0.25
CA GLU A 379 -15.18 16.15 -0.66
C GLU A 379 -15.60 16.14 -2.13
N TYR A 380 -14.74 15.62 -3.02
CA TYR A 380 -15.03 15.50 -4.45
C TYR A 380 -16.28 14.66 -4.72
N LYS A 381 -16.39 13.46 -4.11
CA LYS A 381 -17.57 12.59 -4.26
C LYS A 381 -18.84 13.19 -3.64
N LYS A 382 -18.72 14.05 -2.63
CA LYS A 382 -19.86 14.79 -2.09
C LYS A 382 -20.34 15.84 -3.09
N LEU A 383 -19.43 16.65 -3.63
CA LEU A 383 -19.75 17.66 -4.63
C LEU A 383 -20.40 17.07 -5.90
N LEU A 384 -19.90 15.93 -6.40
CA LEU A 384 -20.52 15.27 -7.55
C LEU A 384 -21.96 14.84 -7.27
N ARG A 385 -22.23 14.23 -6.12
CA ARG A 385 -23.58 13.84 -5.73
C ARG A 385 -24.52 15.04 -5.62
N ASP A 386 -24.02 16.16 -5.09
CA ASP A 386 -24.81 17.40 -4.98
C ASP A 386 -25.13 17.99 -6.37
N LEU A 387 -24.25 17.80 -7.35
CA LEU A 387 -24.44 18.25 -8.74
C LEU A 387 -25.36 17.36 -9.56
N GLU A 388 -25.39 16.04 -9.29
CA GLU A 388 -26.29 15.09 -9.98
C GLU A 388 -27.76 15.22 -9.53
N ILE A 389 -27.99 15.83 -8.36
CA ILE A 389 -29.32 16.07 -7.80
C ILE A 389 -29.89 17.44 -8.26
N ALA A 390 -29.08 18.29 -8.89
CA ALA A 390 -29.45 19.60 -9.45
C ALA A 390 -29.72 19.53 -10.95
#